data_AF-A0A162A3Y3-F1
#
_entry.id   AF-A0A162A3Y3-F1
#
_cell.length_a   1.000
_cell.length_b   1.000
_cell.length_c   1.000
_cell.angle_alpha   90.00
_cell.angle_beta   90.00
_cell.angle_gamma   90.00
#
_symmetry.space_group_name_H-M   'P 1'
#
loop_
_entity.id
_entity.type
_entity.pdbx_description
1 polymer ?
#
loop_
_entity_poly.entity_id
_entity_poly.type
_entity_poly.pdbx_seq_one_letter_code
_entity_poly.pdbx_strand_id
1 'polypeptide(L)'
;MTPMSEVVEPPKRCCLSNQIESLVLHSLYVVVAGYEVHIVYMGDLPEGDDSLQATHYNILHDILGSHSLAQEALVYSYQRSLNGFVAKLANAEVVKLRATKGVVSVFPNRKLQIQTTRSWDFLGVPRSQPIKPTDGSVIVGMLDTGIWPESKSFEDESFGAPPSKWKGTCQSNNFTCNNVQPVPYDQDSISIGSFHAMKNGILTSCAAGNSGPIRKQVSNYFPWALTVAASTIDRKFVTKVVLGDGQTFFGTSLNGFTPNATAFPLVYSGDANNVTFGAGPEQSKMCLWGTLSNKAEGGIVLCDYANDGGTARLAKAAGIIMPFSYLEIAFSFPAPAVFISHEDHDKLFDYIRTTEIPIATILHTEAFEDSMAPLVTKFSSRGPNPISPEILKPDITAPGANILAAWSPLGLFSVYRFDKRSVDYNIVSGTSMSCPHATGAAAYVKASHPDWSPAAIKSALMTTATIMDSRKNPDAEFAYGSGQIDPMKAVDPGLVFDASEADYINFLCGEGYNISTIRLISGDASNCSTASKTWDLNYPSFALSLLDGEEKVLELQQGQNYMSILEPLPMTRTTVRSKYSKYRA
;
A
#
# COMPACT_ATOMS: atom_id res chain seq x y z
N MET A 1 56.62 -35.78 -53.49
CA MET A 1 56.46 -35.95 -52.03
C MET A 1 57.19 -34.79 -51.38
N THR A 2 56.47 -33.89 -50.68
CA THR A 2 56.92 -32.51 -50.33
C THR A 2 57.28 -31.66 -51.58
N PRO A 3 57.12 -30.30 -51.61
CA PRO A 3 58.03 -29.38 -50.91
C PRO A 3 57.55 -27.93 -50.56
N MET A 4 58.30 -27.33 -49.62
CA MET A 4 58.85 -25.96 -49.45
C MET A 4 58.21 -24.70 -50.10
N SER A 5 57.99 -23.67 -49.24
CA SER A 5 58.73 -22.36 -49.18
C SER A 5 58.26 -21.57 -47.93
N GLU A 6 59.05 -21.36 -46.88
CA GLU A 6 59.98 -20.23 -46.56
C GLU A 6 59.58 -18.82 -47.06
N VAL A 7 59.44 -17.84 -46.13
CA VAL A 7 60.29 -16.63 -45.94
C VAL A 7 59.86 -15.91 -44.62
N VAL A 8 60.63 -15.96 -43.52
CA VAL A 8 61.63 -15.01 -42.94
C VAL A 8 61.10 -13.80 -42.12
N GLU A 9 61.48 -13.82 -40.84
CA GLU A 9 61.46 -12.90 -39.68
C GLU A 9 62.28 -11.56 -39.82
N PRO A 10 62.71 -10.83 -38.76
CA PRO A 10 62.09 -10.05 -37.65
C PRO A 10 62.76 -8.61 -37.59
N PRO A 11 63.26 -7.97 -36.49
CA PRO A 11 62.91 -7.80 -35.06
C PRO A 11 62.99 -6.33 -34.48
N LYS A 12 62.69 -6.19 -33.18
CA LYS A 12 63.38 -5.39 -32.10
C LYS A 12 63.24 -3.84 -31.93
N ARG A 13 62.94 -3.51 -30.66
CA ARG A 13 63.60 -2.56 -29.71
C ARG A 13 63.23 -1.06 -29.64
N CYS A 14 62.94 -0.68 -28.38
CA CYS A 14 63.25 0.53 -27.61
C CYS A 14 64.04 1.70 -28.25
N CYS A 15 63.61 2.93 -27.94
CA CYS A 15 64.37 4.07 -27.34
C CYS A 15 63.38 5.24 -27.16
N LEU A 16 63.13 5.80 -25.96
CA LEU A 16 63.90 6.80 -25.19
C LEU A 16 64.24 8.11 -25.95
N SER A 17 63.65 9.23 -25.50
CA SER A 17 64.26 10.56 -25.22
C SER A 17 63.13 11.62 -25.14
N ASN A 18 62.77 12.17 -23.97
CA ASN A 18 63.34 13.34 -23.26
C ASN A 18 63.60 14.58 -24.14
N GLN A 19 62.83 15.66 -23.93
CA GLN A 19 63.19 16.96 -23.30
C GLN A 19 62.03 17.99 -23.49
N ILE A 20 61.39 18.50 -22.41
CA ILE A 20 61.57 19.84 -21.75
C ILE A 20 61.46 20.99 -22.79
N GLU A 21 60.45 21.89 -22.82
CA GLU A 21 60.18 23.00 -21.89
C GLU A 21 58.76 23.62 -22.04
N SER A 22 58.20 24.04 -20.89
CA SER A 22 57.49 25.31 -20.60
C SER A 22 56.50 25.93 -21.63
N LEU A 23 55.21 25.98 -21.29
CA LEU A 23 54.59 27.23 -20.78
C LEU A 23 53.16 26.97 -20.26
N VAL A 24 52.79 27.71 -19.21
CA VAL A 24 51.58 27.57 -18.41
C VAL A 24 50.36 28.24 -19.09
N LEU A 25 49.17 27.72 -18.73
CA LEU A 25 47.81 28.28 -18.79
C LEU A 25 46.93 27.84 -19.98
N HIS A 26 46.02 26.89 -19.72
CA HIS A 26 44.54 27.02 -19.76
C HIS A 26 43.90 25.62 -19.69
N SER A 27 42.98 25.47 -18.74
CA SER A 27 41.89 24.49 -18.59
C SER A 27 41.67 23.45 -19.70
N LEU A 28 41.67 22.14 -19.39
CA LEU A 28 40.84 21.12 -20.08
C LEU A 28 40.93 19.75 -19.38
N TYR A 29 39.86 19.36 -18.67
CA TYR A 29 39.57 17.96 -18.38
C TYR A 29 39.08 17.31 -19.67
N VAL A 30 39.79 16.30 -20.17
CA VAL A 30 39.33 15.43 -21.26
C VAL A 30 38.36 14.40 -20.67
N VAL A 31 37.07 14.52 -20.99
CA VAL A 31 36.02 13.55 -20.67
C VAL A 31 36.05 12.44 -21.72
N VAL A 32 36.20 11.19 -21.28
CA VAL A 32 35.98 9.98 -22.10
C VAL A 32 34.51 9.98 -22.55
N ALA A 33 34.24 9.92 -23.86
CA ALA A 33 32.88 9.93 -24.39
C ALA A 33 32.14 8.62 -24.02
N GLY A 34 31.24 8.69 -23.04
CA GLY A 34 30.31 7.61 -22.70
C GLY A 34 29.15 7.55 -23.70
N TYR A 35 28.75 6.33 -24.08
CA TYR A 35 27.54 6.09 -24.85
C TYR A 35 26.38 5.74 -23.92
N GLU A 36 25.28 6.49 -23.99
CA GLU A 36 24.06 6.24 -23.22
C GLU A 36 22.87 5.95 -24.14
N VAL A 37 21.86 5.26 -23.62
CA VAL A 37 20.65 4.95 -24.39
C VAL A 37 19.76 6.18 -24.41
N HIS A 38 19.42 6.65 -25.60
CA HIS A 38 18.61 7.82 -25.84
C HIS A 38 17.37 7.47 -26.66
N ILE A 39 16.29 8.19 -26.41
CA ILE A 39 15.08 8.13 -27.21
C ILE A 39 15.13 9.32 -28.17
N VAL A 40 15.04 9.02 -29.47
CA VAL A 40 14.97 9.97 -30.58
C VAL A 40 13.52 10.03 -31.04
N TYR A 41 12.84 11.10 -30.70
CA TYR A 41 11.44 11.32 -31.06
C TYR A 41 11.35 12.19 -32.31
N MET A 42 10.58 11.74 -33.29
CA MET A 42 10.45 12.37 -34.62
C MET A 42 9.04 12.87 -34.93
N GLY A 43 8.11 12.80 -33.97
CA GLY A 43 6.77 13.32 -34.13
C GLY A 43 5.77 12.28 -34.65
N ASP A 44 4.81 12.75 -35.46
CA ASP A 44 3.74 11.93 -36.01
C ASP A 44 4.24 11.02 -37.14
N LEU A 45 3.46 9.97 -37.43
CA LEU A 45 3.75 9.07 -38.54
C LEU A 45 3.66 9.85 -39.87
N PRO A 46 4.65 9.77 -40.76
CA PRO A 46 4.60 10.42 -42.05
C PRO A 46 3.51 9.78 -42.93
N GLU A 47 2.84 10.58 -43.76
CA GLU A 47 1.85 10.09 -44.72
C GLU A 47 2.55 9.42 -45.92
N GLY A 48 2.47 8.09 -46.02
CA GLY A 48 3.08 7.30 -47.10
C GLY A 48 3.25 5.82 -46.73
N ASP A 49 3.59 4.96 -47.69
CA ASP A 49 3.71 3.49 -47.51
C ASP A 49 5.18 3.03 -47.33
N ASP A 50 6.07 3.96 -46.95
CA ASP A 50 7.50 3.68 -46.79
C ASP A 50 7.83 2.96 -45.48
N SER A 51 8.82 2.07 -45.50
CA SER A 51 9.27 1.37 -44.29
C SER A 51 9.91 2.33 -43.28
N LEU A 52 9.17 2.65 -42.21
CA LEU A 52 9.65 3.55 -41.14
C LEU A 52 10.92 3.04 -40.47
N GLN A 53 11.08 1.72 -40.35
CA GLN A 53 12.30 1.14 -39.80
C GLN A 53 13.53 1.41 -40.66
N ALA A 54 13.39 1.30 -41.99
CA ALA A 54 14.47 1.63 -42.91
C ALA A 54 14.82 3.14 -42.86
N THR A 55 13.80 3.98 -42.67
CA THR A 55 13.97 5.43 -42.52
C THR A 55 14.74 5.78 -41.25
N HIS A 56 14.42 5.19 -40.09
CA HIS A 56 15.16 5.41 -38.85
C HIS A 56 16.61 4.93 -38.93
N TYR A 57 16.82 3.79 -39.59
CA TYR A 57 18.14 3.24 -39.82
C TYR A 57 19.01 4.16 -40.69
N ASN A 58 18.45 4.71 -41.77
CA ASN A 58 19.16 5.64 -42.65
C ASN A 58 19.53 6.95 -41.93
N ILE A 59 18.64 7.46 -41.07
CA ILE A 59 18.94 8.65 -40.25
C ILE A 59 20.10 8.38 -39.30
N LEU A 60 20.16 7.20 -38.67
CA LEU A 60 21.30 6.81 -37.85
C LEU A 60 22.57 6.61 -38.67
N HIS A 61 22.47 6.06 -39.88
CA HIS A 61 23.59 5.92 -40.80
C HIS A 61 24.20 7.29 -41.14
N ASP A 62 23.38 8.28 -41.48
CA ASP A 62 23.84 9.62 -41.83
C ASP A 62 24.54 10.33 -40.66
N ILE A 63 24.15 10.03 -39.42
CA ILE A 63 24.73 10.61 -38.22
C ILE A 63 26.04 9.93 -37.82
N LEU A 64 26.11 8.62 -37.99
CA LEU A 64 27.24 7.78 -37.56
C LEU A 64 28.25 7.52 -38.68
N GLY A 65 27.89 7.76 -39.93
CA GLY A 65 28.73 7.59 -41.13
C GLY A 65 29.05 6.14 -41.50
N SER A 66 28.41 5.14 -40.88
CA SER A 66 28.68 3.72 -41.11
C SER A 66 27.42 2.86 -40.96
N HIS A 67 27.21 1.93 -41.90
CA HIS A 67 26.06 1.03 -41.90
C HIS A 67 26.13 0.00 -40.76
N SER A 68 27.32 -0.51 -40.43
CA SER A 68 27.48 -1.47 -39.33
C SER A 68 27.18 -0.81 -37.97
N LEU A 69 27.67 0.41 -37.76
CA LEU A 69 27.45 1.15 -36.51
C LEU A 69 26.00 1.58 -36.33
N ALA A 70 25.31 2.00 -37.40
CA ALA A 70 23.89 2.31 -37.34
C ALA A 70 23.03 1.10 -36.94
N GLN A 71 23.42 -0.10 -37.40
CA GLN A 71 22.70 -1.33 -37.08
C GLN A 71 22.91 -1.75 -35.62
N GLU A 72 24.12 -1.58 -35.09
CA GLU A 72 24.44 -1.87 -33.69
C GLU A 72 23.89 -0.81 -32.72
N ALA A 73 23.81 0.44 -33.14
CA ALA A 73 23.33 1.54 -32.30
C ALA A 73 21.80 1.57 -32.18
N LEU A 74 21.05 1.11 -33.19
CA LEU A 74 19.59 1.10 -33.19
C LEU A 74 19.05 0.01 -32.26
N VAL A 75 18.54 0.41 -31.10
CA VAL A 75 17.98 -0.48 -30.08
C VAL A 75 16.54 -0.85 -30.38
N TYR A 76 15.73 0.11 -30.83
CA TYR A 76 14.33 -0.11 -31.13
C TYR A 76 13.77 0.93 -32.10
N SER A 77 12.79 0.57 -32.92
CA SER A 77 12.17 1.46 -33.91
C SER A 77 10.64 1.46 -33.74
N TYR A 78 10.05 2.61 -33.41
CA TYR A 78 8.61 2.78 -33.24
C TYR A 78 7.93 3.01 -34.60
N GLN A 79 6.98 2.14 -34.98
CA GLN A 79 6.44 2.13 -36.36
C GLN A 79 4.91 2.22 -36.45
N ARG A 80 4.18 2.32 -35.32
CA ARG A 80 2.71 2.14 -35.29
C ARG A 80 1.90 3.31 -34.76
N SER A 81 2.39 4.05 -33.77
CA SER A 81 1.60 5.09 -33.10
C SER A 81 2.33 6.43 -32.98
N LEU A 82 3.63 6.46 -33.25
CA LEU A 82 4.47 7.63 -33.37
C LEU A 82 5.71 7.29 -34.19
N ASN A 83 6.34 8.30 -34.77
CA ASN A 83 7.59 8.20 -35.50
C ASN A 83 8.77 8.47 -34.54
N GLY A 84 9.70 7.52 -34.47
CA GLY A 84 10.88 7.64 -33.62
C GLY A 84 11.58 6.33 -33.35
N PHE A 85 12.73 6.40 -32.70
CA PHE A 85 13.56 5.24 -32.40
C PHE A 85 14.40 5.41 -31.14
N VAL A 86 14.89 4.31 -30.60
CA VAL A 86 15.80 4.26 -29.45
C VAL A 86 17.18 3.88 -29.97
N ALA A 87 18.20 4.63 -29.59
CA ALA A 87 19.57 4.35 -30.00
C ALA A 87 20.57 4.56 -28.87
N LYS A 88 21.66 3.80 -28.91
CA LYS A 88 22.81 3.98 -28.02
C LYS A 88 23.77 4.99 -28.66
N LEU A 89 23.93 6.15 -28.03
CA LEU A 89 24.55 7.33 -28.65
C LEU A 89 25.53 8.01 -27.69
N ALA A 90 26.61 8.55 -28.25
CA ALA A 90 27.49 9.48 -27.57
C ALA A 90 26.93 10.91 -27.63
N ASN A 91 27.35 11.76 -26.69
CA ASN A 91 26.86 13.14 -26.60
C ASN A 91 27.04 13.94 -27.91
N ALA A 92 28.12 13.73 -28.65
CA ALA A 92 28.35 14.40 -29.93
C ALA A 92 27.31 14.00 -30.99
N GLU A 93 26.85 12.74 -30.98
CA GLU A 93 25.86 12.20 -31.91
C GLU A 93 24.45 12.68 -31.54
N VAL A 94 24.14 12.79 -30.24
CA VAL A 94 22.91 13.38 -29.73
C VAL A 94 22.75 14.83 -30.19
N VAL A 95 23.84 15.61 -30.16
CA VAL A 95 23.83 17.01 -30.64
C VAL A 95 23.54 17.07 -32.13
N LYS A 96 24.15 16.18 -32.93
CA LYS A 96 23.88 16.11 -34.38
C LYS A 96 22.43 15.72 -34.65
N LEU A 97 21.90 14.70 -33.97
CA LEU A 97 20.53 14.22 -34.15
C LEU A 97 19.49 15.29 -33.81
N ARG A 98 19.74 16.11 -32.78
CA ARG A 98 18.87 17.25 -32.44
C ARG A 98 18.80 18.30 -33.55
N ALA A 99 19.81 18.37 -34.42
CA ALA A 99 19.85 19.29 -35.55
C ALA A 99 19.31 18.67 -36.86
N THR A 100 19.00 17.38 -36.87
CA THR A 100 18.49 16.68 -38.05
C THR A 100 17.04 17.04 -38.32
N LYS A 101 16.74 17.41 -39.58
CA LYS A 101 15.37 17.75 -40.00
C LYS A 101 14.44 16.56 -39.78
N GLY A 102 13.33 16.79 -39.07
CA GLY A 102 12.36 15.76 -38.72
C GLY A 102 12.58 15.09 -37.35
N VAL A 103 13.72 15.32 -36.69
CA VAL A 103 13.91 14.94 -35.29
C VAL A 103 13.39 16.06 -34.40
N VAL A 104 12.41 15.73 -33.56
CA VAL A 104 11.73 16.69 -32.68
C VAL A 104 12.47 16.81 -31.35
N SER A 105 12.91 15.70 -30.77
CA SER A 105 13.73 15.73 -29.55
C SER A 105 14.58 14.48 -29.37
N VAL A 106 15.69 14.64 -28.64
CA VAL A 106 16.57 13.53 -28.24
C VAL A 106 16.89 13.66 -26.76
N PHE A 107 16.53 12.67 -25.97
CA PHE A 107 16.70 12.69 -24.51
C PHE A 107 17.15 11.34 -23.95
N PRO A 108 17.93 11.35 -22.84
CA PRO A 108 18.44 10.12 -22.24
C PRO A 108 17.30 9.30 -21.64
N ASN A 109 17.34 7.99 -21.83
CA ASN A 109 16.42 7.05 -21.23
C ASN A 109 16.72 6.93 -19.73
N ARG A 110 15.82 7.41 -18.86
CA ARG A 110 15.99 7.37 -17.39
C ARG A 110 15.12 6.29 -16.76
N LYS A 111 15.69 5.54 -15.81
CA LYS A 111 14.92 4.78 -14.79
C LYS A 111 14.83 5.63 -13.53
N LEU A 112 13.62 5.89 -13.01
CA LEU A 112 13.39 6.54 -11.71
C LEU A 112 12.92 5.50 -10.69
N GLN A 113 13.31 5.64 -9.42
CA GLN A 113 12.86 4.79 -8.31
C GLN A 113 12.07 5.60 -7.26
N ILE A 114 10.89 5.11 -6.90
CA ILE A 114 10.19 5.42 -5.66
C ILE A 114 10.69 4.39 -4.64
N GLN A 115 11.27 4.76 -3.49
CA GLN A 115 11.70 3.74 -2.51
C GLN A 115 10.48 3.03 -1.87
N THR A 116 10.57 1.69 -1.78
CA THR A 116 9.44 0.74 -1.87
C THR A 116 9.11 -0.10 -0.60
N THR A 117 9.62 0.22 0.60
CA THR A 117 9.70 -0.80 1.69
C THR A 117 9.52 -0.30 3.14
N ARG A 118 8.93 0.89 3.38
CA ARG A 118 9.01 1.59 4.69
C ARG A 118 8.31 0.90 5.87
N SER A 119 7.21 0.18 5.66
CA SER A 119 6.33 -0.25 6.77
C SER A 119 7.02 -1.14 7.81
N TRP A 120 7.90 -2.06 7.40
CA TRP A 120 8.63 -2.92 8.33
C TRP A 120 9.76 -2.18 9.06
N ASP A 121 10.43 -1.24 8.39
CA ASP A 121 11.42 -0.37 9.04
C ASP A 121 10.74 0.54 10.08
N PHE A 122 9.53 1.04 9.78
CA PHE A 122 8.69 1.79 10.71
C PHE A 122 8.29 0.96 11.94
N LEU A 123 8.05 -0.34 11.77
CA LEU A 123 7.80 -1.28 12.87
C LEU A 123 9.08 -1.71 13.61
N GLY A 124 10.25 -1.18 13.24
CA GLY A 124 11.52 -1.52 13.86
C GLY A 124 11.99 -2.94 13.58
N VAL A 125 11.54 -3.57 12.49
CA VAL A 125 11.98 -4.91 12.08
C VAL A 125 13.18 -4.78 11.13
N PRO A 126 14.42 -5.05 11.59
CA PRO A 126 15.61 -4.82 10.78
C PRO A 126 15.79 -5.91 9.71
N ARG A 127 16.18 -5.51 8.49
CA ARG A 127 16.52 -6.45 7.41
C ARG A 127 17.69 -7.38 7.73
N SER A 128 18.57 -6.98 8.65
CA SER A 128 19.82 -7.67 9.00
C SER A 128 19.69 -8.68 10.14
N GLN A 129 18.52 -8.81 10.77
CA GLN A 129 18.24 -9.86 11.75
C GLN A 129 17.00 -10.66 11.35
N PRO A 130 17.03 -11.43 10.24
CA PRO A 130 16.17 -12.58 10.20
C PRO A 130 16.63 -13.46 11.38
N ILE A 131 15.77 -13.65 12.40
CA ILE A 131 15.85 -14.90 13.17
C ILE A 131 15.99 -15.96 12.10
N LYS A 132 17.10 -16.71 12.08
CA LYS A 132 17.21 -17.89 11.22
C LYS A 132 16.07 -18.77 11.68
N PRO A 133 14.93 -18.80 10.98
CA PRO A 133 13.88 -19.72 11.37
C PRO A 133 14.56 -21.07 11.18
N THR A 134 14.47 -21.95 12.16
CA THR A 134 14.77 -23.36 11.92
C THR A 134 13.89 -23.80 10.73
N ASP A 135 14.51 -23.84 9.55
CA ASP A 135 14.06 -24.38 8.27
C ASP A 135 12.66 -24.02 7.78
N GLY A 136 12.35 -22.73 7.53
CA GLY A 136 11.15 -22.36 6.75
C GLY A 136 9.85 -23.03 7.24
N SER A 137 9.75 -23.28 8.55
CA SER A 137 8.82 -24.26 9.12
C SER A 137 7.42 -23.72 9.39
N VAL A 138 7.21 -22.41 9.22
CA VAL A 138 5.89 -21.78 9.36
C VAL A 138 5.27 -21.60 7.98
N ILE A 139 4.03 -22.06 7.83
CA ILE A 139 3.25 -21.95 6.61
C ILE A 139 2.12 -20.97 6.88
N VAL A 140 2.04 -19.91 6.08
CA VAL A 140 0.95 -18.92 6.14
C VAL A 140 -0.05 -19.24 5.04
N GLY A 141 -1.27 -19.63 5.43
CA GLY A 141 -2.39 -19.75 4.51
C GLY A 141 -3.00 -18.37 4.24
N MET A 142 -3.12 -17.99 2.96
CA MET A 142 -3.75 -16.72 2.56
C MET A 142 -5.07 -17.02 1.84
N LEU A 143 -6.19 -16.63 2.45
CA LEU A 143 -7.51 -16.69 1.83
C LEU A 143 -7.82 -15.32 1.22
N ASP A 144 -7.53 -15.17 -0.06
CA ASP A 144 -7.70 -13.92 -0.82
C ASP A 144 -8.26 -14.24 -2.22
N THR A 145 -8.25 -13.24 -3.10
CA THR A 145 -8.60 -13.28 -4.52
C THR A 145 -7.63 -14.08 -5.40
N GLY A 146 -6.72 -14.85 -4.78
CA GLY A 146 -5.66 -15.62 -5.44
C GLY A 146 -4.28 -15.01 -5.24
N ILE A 147 -3.35 -15.38 -6.11
CA ILE A 147 -1.96 -14.91 -6.11
C ILE A 147 -1.47 -14.78 -7.55
N TRP A 148 -0.54 -13.85 -7.80
CA TRP A 148 0.14 -13.71 -9.08
C TRP A 148 1.56 -14.30 -8.96
N PRO A 149 1.75 -15.60 -9.24
CA PRO A 149 2.98 -16.33 -8.88
C PRO A 149 4.21 -15.83 -9.65
N GLU A 150 4.04 -15.21 -10.82
CA GLU A 150 5.13 -14.63 -11.60
C GLU A 150 5.68 -13.31 -11.02
N SER A 151 5.09 -12.78 -9.93
CA SER A 151 5.65 -11.62 -9.26
C SER A 151 7.00 -11.97 -8.63
N LYS A 152 7.98 -11.07 -8.77
CA LYS A 152 9.30 -11.19 -8.14
C LYS A 152 9.26 -11.39 -6.62
N SER A 153 8.16 -10.98 -5.98
CA SER A 153 7.97 -11.13 -4.54
C SER A 153 7.77 -12.59 -4.10
N PHE A 154 7.54 -13.51 -5.04
CA PHE A 154 7.31 -14.93 -4.79
C PHE A 154 8.38 -15.82 -5.43
N GLU A 155 9.52 -15.24 -5.86
CA GLU A 155 10.67 -16.00 -6.36
C GLU A 155 11.23 -16.92 -5.25
N ASP A 156 11.49 -18.18 -5.60
CA ASP A 156 11.88 -19.24 -4.67
C ASP A 156 13.31 -19.73 -4.88
N GLU A 157 14.14 -19.03 -5.67
CA GLU A 157 15.52 -19.44 -6.01
C GLU A 157 16.42 -19.74 -4.79
N SER A 158 16.08 -19.19 -3.62
CA SER A 158 16.80 -19.39 -2.36
C SER A 158 16.14 -20.37 -1.38
N PHE A 159 15.01 -20.97 -1.73
CA PHE A 159 14.25 -21.87 -0.87
C PHE A 159 14.62 -23.35 -1.06
N GLY A 160 14.55 -24.10 0.04
CA GLY A 160 14.64 -25.57 0.00
C GLY A 160 13.31 -26.21 -0.38
N ALA A 161 13.26 -27.55 -0.40
CA ALA A 161 12.03 -28.29 -0.65
C ALA A 161 10.93 -27.92 0.39
N PRO A 162 9.64 -27.96 0.02
CA PRO A 162 8.54 -27.74 0.96
C PRO A 162 8.63 -28.64 2.21
N PRO A 163 8.26 -28.15 3.41
CA PRO A 163 8.30 -28.95 4.62
C PRO A 163 7.51 -30.25 4.49
N SER A 164 8.04 -31.37 4.99
CA SER A 164 7.41 -32.70 4.87
C SER A 164 6.02 -32.81 5.51
N LYS A 165 5.70 -31.91 6.45
CA LYS A 165 4.36 -31.78 7.05
C LYS A 165 3.32 -31.15 6.12
N TRP A 166 3.74 -30.50 5.04
CA TRP A 166 2.84 -29.86 4.08
C TRP A 166 2.11 -30.92 3.24
N LYS A 167 0.79 -30.80 3.18
CA LYS A 167 -0.10 -31.70 2.43
C LYS A 167 -0.98 -30.97 1.41
N GLY A 168 -0.77 -29.67 1.22
CA GLY A 168 -1.56 -28.88 0.28
C GLY A 168 -1.28 -29.28 -1.17
N THR A 169 -2.26 -29.08 -2.04
CA THR A 169 -2.16 -29.32 -3.48
C THR A 169 -2.28 -28.02 -4.25
N CYS A 170 -1.63 -27.92 -5.42
CA CYS A 170 -1.82 -26.79 -6.33
C CYS A 170 -3.04 -27.06 -7.20
N GLN A 171 -4.12 -26.31 -6.98
CA GLN A 171 -5.34 -26.38 -7.77
C GLN A 171 -5.34 -25.31 -8.87
N SER A 172 -6.02 -25.57 -9.99
CA SER A 172 -6.00 -24.71 -11.19
C SER A 172 -7.26 -23.84 -11.39
N ASN A 173 -8.18 -23.71 -10.42
CA ASN A 173 -9.48 -23.06 -10.61
C ASN A 173 -9.85 -22.02 -9.52
N ASN A 174 -10.67 -21.04 -9.91
CA ASN A 174 -11.04 -19.81 -9.16
C ASN A 174 -11.97 -20.04 -7.95
N PHE A 175 -11.77 -19.21 -6.91
CA PHE A 175 -12.61 -19.09 -5.71
C PHE A 175 -13.34 -17.73 -5.70
N THR A 176 -14.50 -17.63 -5.03
CA THR A 176 -15.31 -16.40 -4.93
C THR A 176 -15.61 -16.04 -3.47
N CYS A 177 -15.51 -14.76 -3.13
CA CYS A 177 -15.82 -14.20 -1.81
C CYS A 177 -17.17 -13.48 -1.80
N ASN A 178 -17.89 -13.54 -0.68
CA ASN A 178 -19.14 -12.79 -0.44
C ASN A 178 -18.93 -11.75 0.68
N ASN A 179 -19.56 -10.58 0.54
CA ASN A 179 -19.63 -9.54 1.57
C ASN A 179 -20.94 -9.73 2.36
N VAL A 180 -20.91 -9.68 3.70
CA VAL A 180 -22.12 -9.77 4.53
C VAL A 180 -22.08 -8.76 5.67
N GLN A 181 -23.25 -8.24 6.03
CA GLN A 181 -23.53 -7.46 7.24
C GLN A 181 -23.11 -8.23 8.51
N PRO A 182 -23.03 -7.57 9.70
CA PRO A 182 -22.78 -8.28 10.95
C PRO A 182 -23.86 -9.35 11.17
N VAL A 183 -23.45 -10.61 11.20
CA VAL A 183 -24.32 -11.75 11.50
C VAL A 183 -23.84 -12.44 12.79
N PRO A 184 -24.71 -13.18 13.49
CA PRO A 184 -24.31 -14.03 14.61
C PRO A 184 -23.16 -14.98 14.26
N TYR A 185 -22.40 -15.43 15.26
CA TYR A 185 -21.18 -16.23 15.05
C TYR A 185 -21.42 -17.54 14.29
N ASP A 186 -22.62 -18.11 14.41
CA ASP A 186 -23.09 -19.34 13.75
C ASP A 186 -23.57 -19.14 12.30
N GLN A 187 -23.65 -17.91 11.84
CA GLN A 187 -24.03 -17.55 10.47
C GLN A 187 -22.89 -16.90 9.70
N ASP A 188 -21.77 -16.63 10.37
CA ASP A 188 -20.55 -16.10 9.77
C ASP A 188 -19.62 -17.26 9.38
N SER A 189 -19.41 -17.44 8.07
CA SER A 189 -18.51 -18.47 7.55
C SER A 189 -17.05 -18.30 7.97
N ILE A 190 -16.59 -17.05 8.17
CA ILE A 190 -15.22 -16.74 8.61
C ILE A 190 -15.11 -17.08 10.10
N SER A 191 -16.13 -16.75 10.89
CA SER A 191 -16.25 -17.13 12.30
C SER A 191 -16.15 -18.65 12.48
N ILE A 192 -16.97 -19.43 11.77
CA ILE A 192 -16.95 -20.90 11.86
C ILE A 192 -15.61 -21.48 11.38
N GLY A 193 -15.12 -21.05 10.21
CA GLY A 193 -13.86 -21.52 9.65
C GLY A 193 -12.66 -21.24 10.57
N SER A 194 -12.61 -20.02 11.14
CA SER A 194 -11.55 -19.63 12.08
C SER A 194 -11.67 -20.32 13.43
N PHE A 195 -12.87 -20.68 13.90
CA PHE A 195 -13.05 -21.50 15.10
C PHE A 195 -12.39 -22.86 14.92
N HIS A 196 -12.65 -23.52 13.79
CA HIS A 196 -12.01 -24.79 13.46
C HIS A 196 -10.49 -24.66 13.25
N ALA A 197 -10.01 -23.55 12.68
CA ALA A 197 -8.58 -23.27 12.59
C ALA A 197 -7.95 -23.16 13.99
N MET A 198 -8.57 -22.37 14.89
CA MET A 198 -8.12 -22.20 16.27
C MET A 198 -8.09 -23.54 17.02
N LYS A 199 -9.13 -24.36 16.88
CA LYS A 199 -9.20 -25.73 17.45
C LYS A 199 -8.03 -26.61 17.02
N ASN A 200 -7.50 -26.38 15.82
CA ASN A 200 -6.35 -27.09 15.26
C ASN A 200 -5.02 -26.34 15.45
N GLY A 201 -4.96 -25.36 16.35
CA GLY A 201 -3.73 -24.63 16.69
C GLY A 201 -3.30 -23.60 15.64
N ILE A 202 -4.22 -23.15 14.77
CA ILE A 202 -3.96 -22.18 13.71
C ILE A 202 -4.64 -20.85 14.04
N LEU A 203 -3.83 -19.80 14.24
CA LEU A 203 -4.36 -18.44 14.41
C LEU A 203 -4.86 -17.89 13.07
N THR A 204 -6.04 -17.27 13.08
CA THR A 204 -6.55 -16.49 11.94
C THR A 204 -6.43 -15.01 12.24
N SER A 205 -5.79 -14.26 11.33
CA SER A 205 -5.78 -12.79 11.32
C SER A 205 -6.86 -12.30 10.37
N CYS A 206 -7.62 -11.30 10.79
CA CYS A 206 -8.72 -10.74 10.02
C CYS A 206 -8.67 -9.21 10.01
N ALA A 207 -8.97 -8.62 8.86
CA ALA A 207 -9.14 -7.18 8.73
C ALA A 207 -10.36 -6.69 9.53
N ALA A 208 -10.24 -5.56 10.24
CA ALA A 208 -11.36 -4.99 11.00
C ALA A 208 -12.49 -4.42 10.12
N GLY A 209 -12.25 -4.19 8.82
CA GLY A 209 -13.19 -3.56 7.90
C GLY A 209 -12.85 -2.10 7.61
N ASN A 210 -13.41 -1.57 6.51
CA ASN A 210 -13.11 -0.23 6.00
C ASN A 210 -14.34 0.71 6.02
N SER A 211 -15.26 0.50 6.96
CA SER A 211 -16.54 1.22 7.03
C SER A 211 -16.55 2.39 8.00
N GLY A 212 -15.43 2.62 8.72
CA GLY A 212 -15.25 3.67 9.74
C GLY A 212 -15.49 5.10 9.23
N PRO A 213 -15.47 6.12 10.13
CA PRO A 213 -15.05 6.06 11.53
C PRO A 213 -16.20 5.87 12.52
N ILE A 214 -17.42 5.59 12.06
CA ILE A 214 -18.58 5.47 12.95
C ILE A 214 -18.41 4.21 13.83
N ARG A 215 -18.80 4.32 15.11
CA ARG A 215 -18.75 3.18 16.05
C ARG A 215 -19.62 2.02 15.59
N LYS A 216 -19.29 0.82 16.07
CA LYS A 216 -20.03 -0.44 15.83
C LYS A 216 -20.04 -0.84 14.34
N GLN A 217 -18.92 -0.61 13.65
CA GLN A 217 -18.72 -0.97 12.24
C GLN A 217 -17.63 -2.02 12.04
N VAL A 218 -16.99 -2.47 13.12
CA VAL A 218 -15.99 -3.54 13.09
C VAL A 218 -16.59 -4.84 12.55
N SER A 219 -15.84 -5.49 11.67
CA SER A 219 -16.08 -6.83 11.14
C SER A 219 -15.13 -7.83 11.80
N ASN A 220 -15.40 -9.13 11.62
CA ASN A 220 -14.56 -10.19 12.17
C ASN A 220 -14.36 -10.07 13.69
N TYR A 221 -15.45 -9.80 14.41
CA TYR A 221 -15.44 -9.45 15.83
C TYR A 221 -15.49 -10.68 16.77
N PHE A 222 -15.40 -11.89 16.25
CA PHE A 222 -15.34 -13.11 17.08
C PHE A 222 -14.04 -13.17 17.92
N PRO A 223 -14.09 -13.73 19.16
CA PRO A 223 -12.94 -13.70 20.07
C PRO A 223 -11.74 -14.56 19.66
N TRP A 224 -11.95 -15.64 18.92
CA TRP A 224 -10.90 -16.62 18.57
C TRP A 224 -10.02 -16.24 17.37
N ALA A 225 -10.23 -15.07 16.76
CA ALA A 225 -9.36 -14.51 15.73
C ALA A 225 -8.77 -13.17 16.14
N LEU A 226 -7.67 -12.80 15.50
CA LEU A 226 -7.00 -11.51 15.67
C LEU A 226 -7.60 -10.49 14.69
N THR A 227 -8.30 -9.48 15.21
CA THR A 227 -8.95 -8.43 14.40
C THR A 227 -8.08 -7.19 14.33
N VAL A 228 -7.71 -6.77 13.12
CA VAL A 228 -6.63 -5.81 12.89
C VAL A 228 -7.15 -4.51 12.27
N ALA A 229 -6.98 -3.40 12.99
CA ALA A 229 -7.21 -2.04 12.47
C ALA A 229 -6.06 -1.54 11.60
N ALA A 230 -6.30 -0.46 10.85
CA ALA A 230 -5.31 0.14 9.97
C ALA A 230 -4.82 1.49 10.51
N SER A 231 -3.50 1.65 10.58
CA SER A 231 -2.85 2.92 10.87
C SER A 231 -2.02 3.45 9.70
N THR A 232 -1.74 4.75 9.75
CA THR A 232 -0.71 5.40 8.95
C THR A 232 0.69 4.97 9.39
N ILE A 233 1.64 5.11 8.47
CA ILE A 233 3.07 5.11 8.76
C ILE A 233 3.60 6.54 8.66
N ASP A 234 4.85 6.73 9.06
CA ASP A 234 5.56 8.01 8.95
C ASP A 234 5.79 8.48 7.52
N ARG A 235 5.62 7.66 6.48
CA ARG A 235 5.61 8.12 5.09
C ARG A 235 4.24 8.64 4.67
N LYS A 236 4.16 9.91 4.30
CA LYS A 236 2.96 10.57 3.74
C LYS A 236 3.20 11.05 2.32
N PHE A 237 2.24 10.75 1.43
CA PHE A 237 2.23 11.27 0.07
C PHE A 237 1.55 12.64 0.03
N VAL A 238 2.16 13.59 -0.66
CA VAL A 238 1.66 14.95 -0.80
C VAL A 238 1.72 15.37 -2.26
N THR A 239 0.62 15.93 -2.74
CA THR A 239 0.48 16.46 -4.10
C THR A 239 0.09 17.93 -3.98
N LYS A 240 0.92 18.81 -4.51
CA LYS A 240 0.74 20.26 -4.38
C LYS A 240 -0.06 20.81 -5.55
N VAL A 241 -0.95 21.75 -5.27
CA VAL A 241 -1.60 22.61 -6.28
C VAL A 241 -1.05 24.01 -6.10
N VAL A 242 -0.41 24.55 -7.12
CA VAL A 242 0.15 25.90 -7.13
C VAL A 242 -0.73 26.80 -7.99
N LEU A 243 -1.22 27.89 -7.42
CA LEU A 243 -2.06 28.87 -8.11
C LEU A 243 -1.23 29.97 -8.79
N GLY A 244 -1.87 30.71 -9.70
CA GLY A 244 -1.24 31.82 -10.42
C GLY A 244 -0.78 32.99 -9.54
N ASP A 245 -1.36 33.14 -8.35
CA ASP A 245 -0.97 34.15 -7.36
C ASP A 245 0.15 33.67 -6.41
N GLY A 246 0.66 32.45 -6.61
CA GLY A 246 1.70 31.83 -5.80
C GLY A 246 1.19 31.07 -4.57
N GLN A 247 -0.10 31.11 -4.25
CA GLN A 247 -0.66 30.29 -3.17
C GLN A 247 -0.51 28.80 -3.49
N THR A 248 -0.24 27.99 -2.47
CA THR A 248 -0.06 26.55 -2.61
C THR A 248 -0.99 25.79 -1.68
N PHE A 249 -1.78 24.88 -2.25
CA PHE A 249 -2.62 23.95 -1.52
C PHE A 249 -1.96 22.57 -1.47
N PHE A 250 -2.10 21.90 -0.34
CA PHE A 250 -1.49 20.60 -0.09
C PHE A 250 -2.58 19.54 -0.07
N GLY A 251 -2.58 18.70 -1.11
CA GLY A 251 -3.50 17.58 -1.24
C GLY A 251 -2.79 16.22 -1.17
N THR A 252 -3.54 15.17 -1.47
CA THR A 252 -3.07 13.79 -1.54
C THR A 252 -3.49 13.13 -2.85
N SER A 253 -2.53 12.50 -3.51
CA SER A 253 -2.74 11.52 -4.59
C SER A 253 -1.41 10.84 -4.91
N LEU A 254 -1.47 9.83 -5.76
CA LEU A 254 -0.31 9.20 -6.39
C LEU A 254 -0.16 9.76 -7.82
N ASN A 255 0.01 11.08 -7.91
CA ASN A 255 0.18 11.79 -9.16
C ASN A 255 1.57 11.56 -9.74
N GLY A 256 1.69 10.52 -10.57
CA GLY A 256 2.92 10.20 -11.31
C GLY A 256 3.18 11.10 -12.53
N PHE A 257 2.24 11.99 -12.88
CA PHE A 257 2.35 12.81 -14.08
C PHE A 257 3.29 14.00 -13.87
N THR A 258 4.08 14.33 -14.90
CA THR A 258 4.85 15.57 -14.95
C THR A 258 4.05 16.62 -15.72
N PRO A 259 3.81 17.82 -15.16
CA PRO A 259 3.14 18.89 -15.88
C PRO A 259 3.88 19.23 -17.17
N ASN A 260 3.15 19.30 -18.29
CA ASN A 260 3.72 19.70 -19.59
C ASN A 260 3.71 21.23 -19.79
N ALA A 261 3.11 21.98 -18.88
CA ALA A 261 3.11 23.43 -18.82
C ALA A 261 3.22 23.90 -17.36
N THR A 262 3.59 25.16 -17.19
CA THR A 262 3.73 25.78 -15.86
C THR A 262 2.43 26.30 -15.27
N ALA A 263 1.36 26.39 -16.09
CA ALA A 263 0.04 26.86 -15.69
C ALA A 263 -1.04 26.31 -16.63
N PHE A 264 -2.20 25.96 -16.08
CA PHE A 264 -3.40 25.58 -16.82
C PHE A 264 -4.58 26.42 -16.34
N PRO A 265 -5.55 26.77 -17.21
CA PRO A 265 -6.80 27.39 -16.79
C PRO A 265 -7.48 26.55 -15.72
N LEU A 266 -7.94 27.18 -14.65
CA LEU A 266 -8.71 26.52 -13.60
C LEU A 266 -10.21 26.73 -13.87
N VAL A 267 -10.94 25.63 -14.02
CA VAL A 267 -12.34 25.63 -14.48
C VAL A 267 -13.23 25.02 -13.40
N TYR A 268 -14.22 25.77 -12.93
CA TYR A 268 -15.25 25.22 -12.07
C TYR A 268 -16.21 24.34 -12.89
N SER A 269 -16.35 23.08 -12.48
CA SER A 269 -17.14 22.08 -13.20
C SER A 269 -18.61 22.43 -13.38
N GLY A 270 -19.24 23.11 -12.41
CA GLY A 270 -20.62 23.59 -12.51
C GLY A 270 -20.87 24.60 -13.64
N ASP A 271 -19.84 25.30 -14.10
CA ASP A 271 -19.90 26.27 -15.21
C ASP A 271 -19.54 25.66 -16.58
N ALA A 272 -19.07 24.40 -16.57
CA ALA A 272 -18.59 23.65 -17.72
C ALA A 272 -19.59 22.57 -18.17
N ASN A 273 -20.90 22.80 -18.04
CA ASN A 273 -21.92 21.78 -18.24
C ASN A 273 -22.15 21.36 -19.71
N ASN A 274 -22.26 20.05 -19.94
CA ASN A 274 -22.55 19.45 -21.25
C ASN A 274 -24.06 19.38 -21.51
N VAL A 275 -24.62 20.47 -22.03
CA VAL A 275 -26.05 20.56 -22.36
C VAL A 275 -26.50 19.51 -23.39
N THR A 276 -25.63 19.10 -24.31
CA THR A 276 -25.94 18.07 -25.32
C THR A 276 -26.14 16.70 -24.67
N PHE A 277 -25.49 16.45 -23.54
CA PHE A 277 -25.68 15.26 -22.71
C PHE A 277 -26.86 15.39 -21.73
N GLY A 278 -27.58 16.52 -21.75
CA GLY A 278 -28.67 16.81 -20.80
C GLY A 278 -28.18 17.17 -19.39
N ALA A 279 -26.90 17.53 -19.23
CA ALA A 279 -26.33 17.90 -17.94
C ALA A 279 -26.49 19.40 -17.64
N GLY A 280 -27.03 19.69 -16.45
CA GLY A 280 -27.04 21.03 -15.87
C GLY A 280 -25.90 21.25 -14.87
N PRO A 281 -25.86 22.40 -14.18
CA PRO A 281 -24.84 22.72 -13.18
C PRO A 281 -24.75 21.69 -12.05
N GLU A 282 -25.90 21.21 -11.56
CA GLU A 282 -25.97 20.24 -10.45
C GLU A 282 -25.35 18.88 -10.77
N GLN A 283 -25.49 18.39 -12.00
CA GLN A 283 -24.83 17.15 -12.42
C GLN A 283 -23.35 17.38 -12.72
N SER A 284 -23.01 18.54 -13.28
CA SER A 284 -21.66 18.86 -13.72
C SER A 284 -20.73 19.13 -12.55
N LYS A 285 -21.22 19.75 -11.46
CA LYS A 285 -20.41 19.97 -10.24
C LYS A 285 -19.96 18.68 -9.56
N MET A 286 -20.70 17.58 -9.76
CA MET A 286 -20.31 16.23 -9.33
C MET A 286 -19.26 15.59 -10.24
N CYS A 287 -18.96 16.19 -11.39
CA CYS A 287 -18.06 15.66 -12.42
C CYS A 287 -18.41 14.22 -12.82
N LEU A 288 -19.69 13.91 -12.99
CA LEU A 288 -20.12 12.59 -13.48
C LEU A 288 -19.71 12.39 -14.95
N TRP A 289 -19.58 11.14 -15.37
CA TRP A 289 -19.16 10.82 -16.74
C TRP A 289 -20.08 11.48 -17.77
N GLY A 290 -19.49 12.13 -18.78
CA GLY A 290 -20.20 12.80 -19.86
C GLY A 290 -20.76 14.19 -19.52
N THR A 291 -20.74 14.61 -18.25
CA THR A 291 -21.36 15.88 -17.81
C THR A 291 -20.55 17.12 -18.11
N LEU A 292 -19.25 17.02 -18.36
CA LEU A 292 -18.39 18.15 -18.71
C LEU A 292 -18.37 18.40 -20.22
N SER A 293 -18.51 19.67 -20.60
CA SER A 293 -18.41 20.17 -21.98
C SER A 293 -16.96 20.41 -22.39
N ASN A 294 -16.76 20.83 -23.63
CA ASN A 294 -15.45 21.26 -24.15
C ASN A 294 -14.81 22.44 -23.39
N LYS A 295 -15.57 23.17 -22.55
CA LYS A 295 -14.98 24.19 -21.66
C LYS A 295 -13.97 23.63 -20.65
N ALA A 296 -14.02 22.33 -20.37
CA ALA A 296 -13.06 21.66 -19.49
C ALA A 296 -11.76 21.24 -20.21
N GLU A 297 -11.73 21.22 -21.55
CA GLU A 297 -10.59 20.75 -22.34
C GLU A 297 -9.36 21.63 -22.09
N GLY A 298 -8.23 21.00 -21.77
CA GLY A 298 -6.96 21.68 -21.47
C GLY A 298 -6.91 22.44 -20.13
N GLY A 299 -8.01 22.50 -19.37
CA GLY A 299 -8.06 23.11 -18.03
C GLY A 299 -7.91 22.09 -16.91
N ILE A 300 -7.59 22.56 -15.70
CA ILE A 300 -7.75 21.79 -14.46
C ILE A 300 -9.17 22.02 -13.96
N VAL A 301 -9.92 20.94 -13.73
CA VAL A 301 -11.32 21.02 -13.32
C VAL A 301 -11.44 20.91 -11.80
N LEU A 302 -12.14 21.86 -11.17
CA LEU A 302 -12.56 21.77 -9.77
C LEU A 302 -13.95 21.14 -9.68
N CYS A 303 -14.08 20.04 -8.94
CA CYS A 303 -15.34 19.32 -8.71
C CYS A 303 -15.74 19.41 -7.23
N ASP A 304 -17.04 19.46 -6.94
CA ASP A 304 -17.58 19.51 -5.58
C ASP A 304 -17.52 18.14 -4.86
N TYR A 305 -17.29 17.06 -5.61
CA TYR A 305 -17.31 15.69 -5.10
C TYR A 305 -16.15 14.87 -5.65
N ALA A 306 -15.64 13.97 -4.80
CA ALA A 306 -14.71 12.93 -5.20
C ALA A 306 -15.33 11.96 -6.21
N ASN A 307 -14.53 11.59 -7.22
CA ASN A 307 -14.86 10.58 -8.23
C ASN A 307 -13.58 9.84 -8.66
N ASP A 308 -13.68 8.99 -9.68
CA ASP A 308 -12.57 8.16 -10.16
C ASP A 308 -11.57 8.88 -11.09
N GLY A 309 -11.75 10.18 -11.33
CA GLY A 309 -10.92 10.98 -12.23
C GLY A 309 -11.13 10.66 -13.72
N GLY A 310 -12.01 9.71 -14.05
CA GLY A 310 -12.30 9.30 -15.43
C GLY A 310 -12.88 10.43 -16.27
N THR A 311 -13.72 11.27 -15.67
CA THR A 311 -14.35 12.42 -16.34
C THR A 311 -13.32 13.42 -16.86
N ALA A 312 -12.25 13.68 -16.10
CA ALA A 312 -11.17 14.56 -16.53
C ALA A 312 -10.49 14.03 -17.80
N ARG A 313 -10.24 12.72 -17.85
CA ARG A 313 -9.68 12.05 -19.02
C ARG A 313 -10.63 12.11 -20.22
N LEU A 314 -11.92 11.87 -20.03
CA LEU A 314 -12.93 11.90 -21.11
C LEU A 314 -13.13 13.30 -21.67
N ALA A 315 -13.11 14.32 -20.81
CA ALA A 315 -13.23 15.73 -21.18
C ALA A 315 -11.92 16.33 -21.71
N LYS A 316 -10.83 15.53 -21.79
CA LYS A 316 -9.48 16.00 -22.14
C LYS A 316 -9.01 17.18 -21.29
N ALA A 317 -9.39 17.18 -20.02
CA ALA A 317 -8.91 18.13 -19.04
C ALA A 317 -7.41 17.89 -18.77
N ALA A 318 -6.68 18.96 -18.45
CA ALA A 318 -5.29 18.87 -18.02
C ALA A 318 -5.14 18.28 -16.61
N GLY A 319 -6.19 18.36 -15.79
CA GLY A 319 -6.23 17.69 -14.50
C GLY A 319 -7.55 17.88 -13.77
N ILE A 320 -7.63 17.36 -12.54
CA ILE A 320 -8.83 17.42 -11.71
C ILE A 320 -8.49 17.59 -10.23
N ILE A 321 -9.23 18.46 -9.56
CA ILE A 321 -9.13 18.73 -8.12
C ILE A 321 -10.47 18.40 -7.49
N MET A 322 -10.46 17.62 -6.42
CA MET A 322 -11.67 17.15 -5.75
C MET A 322 -11.51 17.24 -4.23
N PRO A 323 -12.57 17.57 -3.48
CA PRO A 323 -12.53 17.50 -2.04
C PRO A 323 -12.63 16.05 -1.57
N PHE A 324 -11.90 15.71 -0.50
CA PHE A 324 -11.98 14.39 0.11
C PHE A 324 -11.71 14.45 1.61
N SER A 325 -12.43 13.61 2.36
CA SER A 325 -12.33 13.59 3.82
C SER A 325 -11.18 12.76 4.37
N TYR A 326 -10.58 11.87 3.58
CA TYR A 326 -9.53 10.92 4.00
C TYR A 326 -8.17 11.33 3.41
N LEU A 327 -7.62 12.46 3.86
CA LEU A 327 -6.37 13.00 3.33
C LEU A 327 -5.11 12.22 3.77
N GLU A 328 -5.27 11.24 4.67
CA GLU A 328 -4.20 10.34 5.10
C GLU A 328 -3.91 9.21 4.11
N ILE A 329 -4.75 9.02 3.09
CA ILE A 329 -4.57 8.03 2.02
C ILE A 329 -4.42 8.69 0.65
N ALA A 330 -3.74 8.00 -0.26
CA ALA A 330 -3.50 8.45 -1.62
C ALA A 330 -4.03 7.43 -2.62
N PHE A 331 -4.50 7.94 -3.77
CA PHE A 331 -5.01 7.14 -4.87
C PHE A 331 -4.32 7.51 -6.18
N SER A 332 -4.17 6.52 -7.05
CA SER A 332 -3.78 6.72 -8.45
C SER A 332 -5.01 7.04 -9.29
N PHE A 333 -4.87 7.94 -10.26
CA PHE A 333 -5.93 8.41 -11.16
C PHE A 333 -5.49 8.38 -12.62
N PRO A 334 -6.43 8.28 -13.59
CA PRO A 334 -6.12 8.14 -15.02
C PRO A 334 -5.60 9.41 -15.70
N ALA A 335 -5.60 10.54 -15.00
CA ALA A 335 -5.11 11.85 -15.40
C ALA A 335 -4.50 12.57 -14.17
N PRO A 336 -3.77 13.70 -14.34
CA PRO A 336 -3.30 14.48 -13.20
C PRO A 336 -4.46 14.83 -12.26
N ALA A 337 -4.34 14.43 -11.00
CA ALA A 337 -5.44 14.54 -10.06
C ALA A 337 -4.92 14.72 -8.64
N VAL A 338 -5.72 15.36 -7.80
CA VAL A 338 -5.41 15.58 -6.39
C VAL A 338 -6.68 15.69 -5.57
N PHE A 339 -6.68 15.04 -4.41
CA PHE A 339 -7.67 15.29 -3.38
C PHE A 339 -7.19 16.39 -2.44
N ILE A 340 -8.08 17.32 -2.10
CA ILE A 340 -7.83 18.41 -1.14
C ILE A 340 -8.87 18.38 -0.02
N SER A 341 -8.68 19.18 1.03
CA SER A 341 -9.69 19.32 2.08
C SER A 341 -10.93 20.05 1.55
N HIS A 342 -12.08 19.86 2.21
CA HIS A 342 -13.29 20.62 1.89
C HIS A 342 -13.08 22.13 2.10
N GLU A 343 -12.30 22.52 3.12
CA GLU A 343 -11.98 23.93 3.37
C GLU A 343 -11.13 24.53 2.23
N ASP A 344 -10.12 23.78 1.76
CA ASP A 344 -9.28 24.21 0.65
C ASP A 344 -10.04 24.25 -0.67
N HIS A 345 -11.02 23.36 -0.83
CA HIS A 345 -11.93 23.38 -1.96
C HIS A 345 -12.71 24.69 -2.02
N ASP A 346 -13.29 25.12 -0.89
CA ASP A 346 -14.08 26.36 -0.84
C ASP A 346 -13.20 27.59 -1.13
N LYS A 347 -11.98 27.62 -0.59
CA LYS A 347 -10.98 28.67 -0.92
C LYS A 347 -10.62 28.68 -2.41
N LEU A 348 -10.47 27.51 -3.01
CA LEU A 348 -10.14 27.39 -4.43
C LEU A 348 -11.31 27.79 -5.32
N PHE A 349 -12.54 27.50 -4.91
CA PHE A 349 -13.75 27.98 -5.56
C PHE A 349 -13.83 29.51 -5.52
N ASP A 350 -13.57 30.12 -4.37
CA ASP A 350 -13.52 31.58 -4.22
C ASP A 350 -12.44 32.21 -5.11
N TYR A 351 -11.26 31.58 -5.19
CA TYR A 351 -10.20 32.00 -6.10
C TYR A 351 -10.66 32.01 -7.57
N ILE A 352 -11.37 30.97 -8.02
CA ILE A 352 -11.93 30.91 -9.38
C ILE A 352 -12.92 32.06 -9.62
N ARG A 353 -13.76 32.39 -8.63
CA ARG A 353 -14.81 33.42 -8.77
C ARG A 353 -14.27 34.85 -8.72
N THR A 354 -13.16 35.08 -8.02
CA THR A 354 -12.61 36.42 -7.75
C THR A 354 -11.42 36.80 -8.64
N THR A 355 -10.86 35.84 -9.37
CA THR A 355 -9.70 36.06 -10.24
C THR A 355 -10.14 36.15 -11.70
N GLU A 356 -9.65 37.15 -12.43
CA GLU A 356 -10.00 37.36 -13.85
C GLU A 356 -9.52 36.21 -14.75
N ILE A 357 -8.32 35.68 -14.50
CA ILE A 357 -7.73 34.56 -15.24
C ILE A 357 -7.22 33.53 -14.21
N PRO A 358 -8.12 32.69 -13.66
CA PRO A 358 -7.73 31.71 -12.65
C PRO A 358 -6.90 30.60 -13.31
N ILE A 359 -5.69 30.38 -12.78
CA ILE A 359 -4.77 29.34 -13.27
C ILE A 359 -4.19 28.54 -12.12
N ALA A 360 -3.86 27.28 -12.38
CA ALA A 360 -3.24 26.39 -11.41
C ALA A 360 -2.33 25.36 -12.10
N THR A 361 -1.52 24.67 -11.28
CA THR A 361 -0.73 23.51 -11.69
C THR A 361 -0.75 22.45 -10.60
N ILE A 362 -1.06 21.20 -10.96
CA ILE A 362 -0.95 20.03 -10.07
C ILE A 362 0.45 19.44 -10.23
N LEU A 363 1.25 19.47 -9.17
CA LEU A 363 2.63 18.97 -9.20
C LEU A 363 2.70 17.44 -9.04
N HIS A 364 3.85 16.87 -9.40
CA HIS A 364 4.17 15.49 -9.12
C HIS A 364 4.08 15.19 -7.61
N THR A 365 3.63 13.99 -7.25
CA THR A 365 3.57 13.59 -5.84
C THR A 365 4.96 13.44 -5.23
N GLU A 366 5.14 14.00 -4.04
CA GLU A 366 6.32 13.84 -3.21
C GLU A 366 5.97 13.05 -1.94
N ALA A 367 6.97 12.42 -1.33
CA ALA A 367 6.81 11.73 -0.05
C ALA A 367 7.55 12.47 1.06
N PHE A 368 6.88 12.66 2.20
CA PHE A 368 7.41 13.35 3.37
C PHE A 368 7.30 12.47 4.61
N GLU A 369 8.11 12.79 5.62
CA GLU A 369 8.00 12.21 6.94
C GLU A 369 6.90 12.94 7.75
N ASP A 370 5.96 12.18 8.29
CA ASP A 370 4.84 12.66 9.10
C ASP A 370 5.04 12.26 10.55
N SER A 371 5.46 13.23 11.37
CA SER A 371 5.64 13.06 12.81
C SER A 371 4.34 12.77 13.58
N MET A 372 3.17 12.89 12.93
CA MET A 372 1.90 12.58 13.56
C MET A 372 1.60 11.08 13.59
N ALA A 373 2.25 10.27 12.75
CA ALA A 373 2.08 8.83 12.71
C ALA A 373 2.54 8.13 14.02
N PRO A 374 1.98 6.95 14.36
CA PRO A 374 0.83 6.32 13.71
C PRO A 374 -0.50 6.98 14.12
N LEU A 375 -1.39 7.15 13.14
CA LEU A 375 -2.79 7.56 13.31
C LEU A 375 -3.69 6.43 12.80
N VAL A 376 -4.75 6.09 13.53
CA VAL A 376 -5.72 5.14 12.98
C VAL A 376 -6.47 5.82 11.84
N THR A 377 -6.50 5.18 10.67
CA THR A 377 -7.11 5.78 9.47
C THR A 377 -8.61 5.95 9.66
N LYS A 378 -9.22 6.98 9.07
CA LYS A 378 -10.66 7.24 9.25
C LYS A 378 -11.51 6.10 8.70
N PHE A 379 -11.10 5.46 7.61
CA PHE A 379 -11.84 4.34 7.02
C PHE A 379 -11.81 3.09 7.91
N SER A 380 -10.79 2.92 8.77
CA SER A 380 -10.69 1.71 9.59
C SER A 380 -11.94 1.61 10.48
N SER A 381 -12.64 0.49 10.40
CA SER A 381 -13.86 0.27 11.18
C SER A 381 -13.60 0.33 12.69
N ARG A 382 -14.62 0.74 13.44
CA ARG A 382 -14.56 0.93 14.90
C ARG A 382 -15.40 -0.08 15.65
N GLY A 383 -14.93 -0.43 16.86
CA GLY A 383 -15.75 -1.07 17.88
C GLY A 383 -16.89 -0.16 18.37
N PRO A 384 -17.66 -0.60 19.38
CA PRO A 384 -17.53 -1.88 20.09
C PRO A 384 -17.91 -3.09 19.24
N ASN A 385 -17.60 -4.29 19.73
CA ASN A 385 -18.09 -5.54 19.17
C ASN A 385 -19.64 -5.53 19.15
N PRO A 386 -20.28 -5.73 17.97
CA PRO A 386 -21.73 -5.60 17.85
C PRO A 386 -22.52 -6.75 18.48
N ILE A 387 -21.89 -7.91 18.71
CA ILE A 387 -22.53 -9.11 19.28
C ILE A 387 -22.17 -9.27 20.75
N SER A 388 -20.89 -9.12 21.10
CA SER A 388 -20.38 -9.34 22.46
C SER A 388 -19.64 -8.09 22.95
N PRO A 389 -20.34 -7.05 23.45
CA PRO A 389 -19.74 -5.75 23.82
C PRO A 389 -18.62 -5.85 24.87
N GLU A 390 -18.63 -6.91 25.68
CA GLU A 390 -17.62 -7.21 26.71
C GLU A 390 -16.28 -7.68 26.11
N ILE A 391 -16.24 -8.01 24.81
CA ILE A 391 -15.03 -8.32 24.07
C ILE A 391 -14.63 -7.11 23.23
N LEU A 392 -13.57 -6.43 23.66
CA LEU A 392 -13.05 -5.26 22.96
C LEU A 392 -12.62 -5.61 21.53
N LYS A 393 -13.04 -4.78 20.56
CA LYS A 393 -12.61 -4.86 19.16
C LYS A 393 -12.37 -3.45 18.60
N PRO A 394 -11.42 -3.26 17.67
CA PRO A 394 -10.45 -4.25 17.15
C PRO A 394 -9.46 -4.71 18.24
N ASP A 395 -8.69 -5.76 17.99
CA ASP A 395 -7.74 -6.29 18.99
C ASP A 395 -6.43 -5.48 19.01
N ILE A 396 -5.97 -5.10 17.82
CA ILE A 396 -4.67 -4.45 17.60
C ILE A 396 -4.70 -3.61 16.31
N THR A 397 -3.71 -2.76 16.13
CA THR A 397 -3.52 -1.93 14.92
C THR A 397 -2.18 -2.24 14.26
N ALA A 398 -2.16 -2.24 12.92
CA ALA A 398 -0.94 -2.39 12.13
C ALA A 398 -0.96 -1.45 10.90
N PRO A 399 0.20 -1.24 10.22
CA PRO A 399 0.28 -0.39 9.04
C PRO A 399 -0.68 -0.81 7.93
N GLY A 400 -1.61 0.08 7.56
CA GLY A 400 -2.62 -0.20 6.53
C GLY A 400 -2.90 0.96 5.58
N ALA A 401 -2.25 2.11 5.75
CA ALA A 401 -2.36 3.26 4.84
C ALA A 401 -1.17 3.30 3.87
N ASN A 402 -1.45 3.47 2.59
CA ASN A 402 -0.46 3.70 1.53
C ASN A 402 0.66 2.65 1.51
N ILE A 403 0.26 1.38 1.62
CA ILE A 403 1.17 0.23 1.63
C ILE A 403 1.47 -0.16 0.19
N LEU A 404 2.77 -0.24 -0.13
CA LEU A 404 3.24 -0.77 -1.40
C LEU A 404 3.40 -2.29 -1.28
N ALA A 405 2.80 -3.03 -2.20
CA ALA A 405 2.97 -4.48 -2.29
C ALA A 405 2.95 -4.94 -3.76
N ALA A 406 3.22 -6.23 -3.98
CA ALA A 406 3.11 -6.86 -5.28
C ALA A 406 1.71 -6.66 -5.87
N TRP A 407 1.66 -6.46 -7.19
CA TRP A 407 0.42 -6.26 -7.92
C TRP A 407 0.47 -7.02 -9.24
N SER A 408 -0.66 -7.61 -9.64
CA SER A 408 -0.74 -8.22 -10.96
C SER A 408 -0.69 -7.12 -12.03
N PRO A 409 0.10 -7.28 -13.10
CA PRO A 409 0.05 -6.38 -14.25
C PRO A 409 -1.32 -6.34 -14.95
N LEU A 410 -2.21 -7.30 -14.67
CA LEU A 410 -3.61 -7.32 -15.12
C LEU A 410 -4.57 -6.63 -14.15
N GLY A 411 -4.11 -6.32 -12.94
CA GLY A 411 -4.89 -5.63 -11.92
C GLY A 411 -5.10 -4.15 -12.26
N LEU A 412 -6.10 -3.54 -11.64
CA LEU A 412 -6.38 -2.12 -11.82
C LEU A 412 -5.25 -1.27 -11.22
N PHE A 413 -4.62 -0.43 -12.04
CA PHE A 413 -3.58 0.49 -11.57
C PHE A 413 -4.15 1.68 -10.80
N SER A 414 -5.27 2.23 -11.26
CA SER A 414 -5.93 3.39 -10.68
C SER A 414 -7.37 3.05 -10.28
N VAL A 415 -8.02 3.97 -9.56
CA VAL A 415 -9.44 3.84 -9.22
C VAL A 415 -10.35 3.86 -10.46
N TYR A 416 -9.83 4.28 -11.61
CA TYR A 416 -10.56 4.27 -12.88
C TYR A 416 -10.40 2.93 -13.59
N ARG A 417 -11.50 2.19 -13.69
CA ARG A 417 -11.53 0.81 -14.22
C ARG A 417 -11.08 0.66 -15.68
N PHE A 418 -11.06 1.74 -16.46
CA PHE A 418 -10.64 1.72 -17.88
C PHE A 418 -9.24 2.28 -18.10
N ASP A 419 -8.49 2.51 -17.02
CA ASP A 419 -7.08 2.82 -17.12
C ASP A 419 -6.29 1.60 -17.58
N LYS A 420 -5.53 1.76 -18.66
CA LYS A 420 -4.79 0.67 -19.31
C LYS A 420 -3.35 0.56 -18.81
N ARG A 421 -2.92 1.44 -17.91
CA ARG A 421 -1.59 1.37 -17.30
C ARG A 421 -1.51 0.16 -16.39
N SER A 422 -0.33 -0.45 -16.35
CA SER A 422 -0.03 -1.62 -15.52
C SER A 422 1.23 -1.37 -14.70
N VAL A 423 1.33 -2.05 -13.56
CA VAL A 423 2.46 -2.00 -12.64
C VAL A 423 2.68 -3.35 -11.99
N ASP A 424 3.91 -3.64 -11.61
CA ASP A 424 4.27 -4.85 -10.85
C ASP A 424 4.07 -4.67 -9.33
N TYR A 425 3.95 -3.41 -8.90
CA TYR A 425 3.73 -3.02 -7.50
C TYR A 425 2.74 -1.87 -7.44
N ASN A 426 1.82 -1.91 -6.47
CA ASN A 426 0.81 -0.88 -6.30
C ASN A 426 0.73 -0.42 -4.85
N ILE A 427 0.33 0.84 -4.66
CA ILE A 427 0.13 1.45 -3.35
C ILE A 427 -1.36 1.48 -3.08
N VAL A 428 -1.77 0.75 -2.05
CA VAL A 428 -3.18 0.63 -1.67
C VAL A 428 -3.33 0.82 -0.17
N SER A 429 -4.55 1.14 0.25
CA SER A 429 -4.90 1.37 1.65
C SER A 429 -6.09 0.51 2.04
N GLY A 430 -6.08 0.02 3.27
CA GLY A 430 -7.16 -0.79 3.82
C GLY A 430 -6.72 -1.57 5.05
N THR A 431 -7.69 -2.01 5.85
CA THR A 431 -7.46 -3.03 6.88
C THR A 431 -7.02 -4.37 6.27
N SER A 432 -7.31 -4.59 4.99
CA SER A 432 -6.74 -5.67 4.18
C SER A 432 -5.21 -5.59 4.04
N MET A 433 -4.60 -4.41 4.20
CA MET A 433 -3.15 -4.24 4.16
C MET A 433 -2.52 -4.35 5.57
N SER A 434 -3.27 -4.01 6.62
CA SER A 434 -2.79 -4.17 8.00
C SER A 434 -2.88 -5.62 8.50
N CYS A 435 -3.92 -6.35 8.11
CA CYS A 435 -4.10 -7.77 8.39
C CYS A 435 -2.84 -8.62 8.08
N PRO A 436 -2.25 -8.58 6.86
CA PRO A 436 -1.05 -9.36 6.54
C PRO A 436 0.21 -8.90 7.29
N HIS A 437 0.31 -7.63 7.73
CA HIS A 437 1.39 -7.22 8.64
C HIS A 437 1.27 -7.93 9.99
N ALA A 438 0.06 -7.98 10.56
CA ALA A 438 -0.19 -8.71 11.80
C ALA A 438 0.01 -10.22 11.62
N THR A 439 -0.37 -10.79 10.47
CA THR A 439 -0.09 -12.20 10.13
C THR A 439 1.41 -12.48 10.07
N GLY A 440 2.19 -11.58 9.45
CA GLY A 440 3.66 -11.69 9.41
C GLY A 440 4.28 -11.65 10.80
N ALA A 441 3.82 -10.72 11.65
CA ALA A 441 4.25 -10.64 13.05
C ALA A 441 3.87 -11.91 13.85
N ALA A 442 2.63 -12.40 13.70
CA ALA A 442 2.18 -13.63 14.33
C ALA A 442 3.00 -14.86 13.90
N ALA A 443 3.33 -14.95 12.60
CA ALA A 443 4.18 -16.00 12.06
C ALA A 443 5.61 -15.92 12.61
N TYR A 444 6.14 -14.71 12.79
CA TYR A 444 7.44 -14.47 13.42
C TYR A 444 7.47 -14.92 14.90
N VAL A 445 6.42 -14.61 15.66
CA VAL A 445 6.25 -15.12 17.03
C VAL A 445 6.10 -16.64 17.03
N LYS A 446 5.28 -17.22 16.14
CA LYS A 446 5.11 -18.68 16.02
C LYS A 446 6.40 -19.41 15.68
N ALA A 447 7.25 -18.82 14.83
CA ALA A 447 8.54 -19.39 14.49
C ALA A 447 9.48 -19.46 15.71
N SER A 448 9.37 -18.47 16.60
CA SER A 448 10.13 -18.41 17.85
C SER A 448 9.53 -19.29 18.96
N HIS A 449 8.21 -19.51 18.90
CA HIS A 449 7.45 -20.32 19.86
C HIS A 449 6.54 -21.36 19.16
N PRO A 450 7.11 -22.45 18.62
CA PRO A 450 6.36 -23.41 17.79
C PRO A 450 5.20 -24.12 18.52
N ASP A 451 5.26 -24.21 19.85
CA ASP A 451 4.26 -24.92 20.66
C ASP A 451 3.15 -24.00 21.19
N TRP A 452 3.25 -22.69 20.97
CA TRP A 452 2.24 -21.76 21.47
C TRP A 452 0.91 -21.90 20.74
N SER A 453 -0.17 -21.78 21.52
CA SER A 453 -1.54 -21.75 21.03
C SER A 453 -1.80 -20.47 20.21
N PRO A 454 -2.89 -20.45 19.41
CA PRO A 454 -3.36 -19.23 18.76
C PRO A 454 -3.61 -18.08 19.75
N ALA A 455 -4.19 -18.39 20.91
CA ALA A 455 -4.49 -17.41 21.95
C ALA A 455 -3.23 -16.83 22.59
N ALA A 456 -2.21 -17.65 22.87
CA ALA A 456 -0.93 -17.19 23.40
C ALA A 456 -0.21 -16.25 22.42
N ILE A 457 -0.20 -16.57 21.11
CA ILE A 457 0.39 -15.70 20.08
C ILE A 457 -0.37 -14.39 19.97
N LYS A 458 -1.71 -14.45 19.93
CA LYS A 458 -2.57 -13.25 19.94
C LYS A 458 -2.32 -12.39 21.18
N SER A 459 -2.23 -13.00 22.36
CA SER A 459 -1.92 -12.32 23.61
C SER A 459 -0.57 -11.64 23.56
N ALA A 460 0.47 -12.31 23.06
CA ALA A 460 1.80 -11.74 22.97
C ALA A 460 1.81 -10.47 22.11
N LEU A 461 1.14 -10.51 20.95
CA LEU A 461 1.00 -9.33 20.08
C LEU A 461 0.23 -8.18 20.76
N MET A 462 -0.88 -8.48 21.44
CA MET A 462 -1.71 -7.48 22.09
C MET A 462 -1.02 -6.82 23.29
N THR A 463 -0.48 -7.62 24.21
CA THR A 463 0.10 -7.15 25.47
C THR A 463 1.44 -6.42 25.31
N THR A 464 2.11 -6.59 24.16
CA THR A 464 3.37 -5.91 23.83
C THR A 464 3.21 -4.77 22.83
N ALA A 465 1.97 -4.51 22.38
CA ALA A 465 1.68 -3.41 21.46
C ALA A 465 2.10 -2.06 22.05
N THR A 466 2.56 -1.15 21.19
CA THR A 466 2.87 0.22 21.57
C THR A 466 1.57 1.00 21.69
N ILE A 467 1.32 1.56 22.87
CA ILE A 467 0.13 2.37 23.16
C ILE A 467 0.05 3.56 22.19
N MET A 468 -1.13 3.78 21.62
CA MET A 468 -1.40 4.88 20.70
C MET A 468 -1.99 6.09 21.45
N ASP A 469 -1.70 7.30 20.96
CA ASP A 469 -2.18 8.54 21.59
C ASP A 469 -3.70 8.71 21.39
N SER A 470 -4.47 8.64 22.48
CA SER A 470 -5.94 8.80 22.47
C SER A 470 -6.38 10.23 22.13
N ARG A 471 -5.51 11.24 22.30
CA ARG A 471 -5.81 12.62 21.84
C ARG A 471 -5.84 12.72 20.32
N LYS A 472 -5.08 11.85 19.65
CA LYS A 472 -5.06 11.72 18.19
C LYS A 472 -6.13 10.76 17.67
N ASN A 473 -6.62 9.86 18.53
CA ASN A 473 -7.59 8.82 18.20
C ASN A 473 -8.74 8.85 19.23
N PRO A 474 -9.77 9.69 19.02
CA PRO A 474 -10.78 9.97 20.04
C PRO A 474 -11.65 8.76 20.43
N ASP A 475 -11.72 7.74 19.58
CA ASP A 475 -12.40 6.47 19.89
C ASP A 475 -11.52 5.47 20.67
N ALA A 476 -10.29 5.86 20.99
CA ALA A 476 -9.36 5.13 21.85
C ALA A 476 -9.26 3.63 21.48
N GLU A 477 -9.50 2.74 22.43
CA GLU A 477 -9.41 1.29 22.26
C GLU A 477 -10.43 0.74 21.24
N PHE A 478 -11.56 1.43 20.99
CA PHE A 478 -12.47 1.07 19.90
C PHE A 478 -11.93 1.44 18.50
N ALA A 479 -10.87 2.25 18.42
CA ALA A 479 -10.13 2.51 17.20
C ALA A 479 -8.89 1.62 17.05
N TYR A 480 -8.05 1.55 18.09
CA TYR A 480 -6.73 0.91 17.97
C TYR A 480 -6.56 -0.41 18.72
N GLY A 481 -7.56 -0.86 19.49
CA GLY A 481 -7.44 -2.03 20.34
C GLY A 481 -6.35 -1.85 21.39
N SER A 482 -5.39 -2.77 21.44
CA SER A 482 -4.25 -2.71 22.36
C SER A 482 -3.18 -1.70 21.93
N GLY A 483 -3.22 -1.21 20.69
CA GLY A 483 -2.26 -0.24 20.14
C GLY A 483 -1.60 -0.69 18.84
N GLN A 484 -0.49 -0.04 18.50
CA GLN A 484 0.32 -0.33 17.32
C GLN A 484 1.18 -1.58 17.56
N ILE A 485 1.09 -2.57 16.67
CA ILE A 485 1.84 -3.82 16.78
C ILE A 485 3.36 -3.59 16.88
N ASP A 486 4.02 -4.35 17.75
CA ASP A 486 5.48 -4.36 17.93
C ASP A 486 5.99 -5.81 17.79
N PRO A 487 6.36 -6.24 16.56
CA PRO A 487 6.73 -7.63 16.32
C PRO A 487 7.95 -8.09 17.12
N MET A 488 8.86 -7.18 17.44
CA MET A 488 10.11 -7.50 18.13
C MET A 488 9.90 -7.76 19.61
N LYS A 489 9.03 -6.97 20.27
CA LYS A 489 8.67 -7.24 21.68
C LYS A 489 7.77 -8.46 21.84
N ALA A 490 6.91 -8.74 20.86
CA ALA A 490 5.98 -9.86 20.94
C ALA A 490 6.65 -11.25 20.98
N VAL A 491 7.93 -11.35 20.62
CA VAL A 491 8.69 -12.59 20.78
C VAL A 491 8.97 -12.91 22.25
N ASP A 492 9.03 -11.93 23.14
CA ASP A 492 9.22 -12.19 24.57
C ASP A 492 8.28 -11.31 25.42
N PRO A 493 6.98 -11.68 25.49
CA PRO A 493 5.97 -10.90 26.19
C PRO A 493 6.05 -11.05 27.72
N GLY A 494 6.86 -11.98 28.23
CA GLY A 494 6.88 -12.42 29.63
C GLY A 494 5.65 -13.25 30.02
N LEU A 495 4.45 -12.70 29.88
CA LEU A 495 3.18 -13.35 30.20
C LEU A 495 2.25 -13.42 28.98
N VAL A 496 1.41 -14.45 28.96
CA VAL A 496 0.33 -14.60 27.97
C VAL A 496 -0.98 -14.98 28.64
N PHE A 497 -2.08 -14.46 28.10
CA PHE A 497 -3.45 -14.86 28.38
C PHE A 497 -3.82 -15.97 27.39
N ASP A 498 -3.64 -17.22 27.82
CA ASP A 498 -3.92 -18.38 26.98
C ASP A 498 -5.40 -18.82 27.08
N ALA A 499 -5.92 -19.41 26.01
CA ALA A 499 -7.29 -19.91 25.92
C ALA A 499 -7.36 -21.14 25.01
N SER A 500 -8.21 -22.09 25.41
CA SER A 500 -8.48 -23.34 24.73
C SER A 500 -9.85 -23.33 24.05
N GLU A 501 -10.14 -24.36 23.26
CA GLU A 501 -11.47 -24.59 22.69
C GLU A 501 -12.58 -24.57 23.77
N ALA A 502 -12.31 -25.16 24.94
CA ALA A 502 -13.29 -25.22 26.03
C ALA A 502 -13.63 -23.82 26.56
N ASP A 503 -12.67 -22.89 26.59
CA ASP A 503 -12.89 -21.52 27.03
C ASP A 503 -13.80 -20.76 26.05
N TYR A 504 -13.63 -20.97 24.74
CA TYR A 504 -14.50 -20.37 23.73
C TYR A 504 -15.91 -21.00 23.71
N ILE A 505 -16.03 -22.31 23.98
CA ILE A 505 -17.35 -22.96 24.15
C ILE A 505 -18.05 -22.38 25.39
N ASN A 506 -17.35 -22.26 26.52
CA ASN A 506 -17.88 -21.65 27.74
C ASN A 506 -18.31 -20.20 27.51
N PHE A 507 -17.53 -19.44 26.74
CA PHE A 507 -17.90 -18.10 26.29
C PHE A 507 -19.21 -18.11 25.49
N LEU A 508 -19.35 -18.98 24.48
CA LEU A 508 -20.59 -19.09 23.68
C LEU A 508 -21.79 -19.50 24.54
N CYS A 509 -21.61 -20.39 25.52
CA CYS A 509 -22.63 -20.73 26.50
C CYS A 509 -23.03 -19.50 27.33
N GLY A 510 -22.07 -18.69 27.78
CA GLY A 510 -22.30 -17.46 28.53
C GLY A 510 -22.99 -16.36 27.71
N GLU A 511 -22.75 -16.32 26.40
CA GLU A 511 -23.44 -15.42 25.46
C GLU A 511 -24.91 -15.85 25.22
N GLY A 512 -25.30 -17.05 25.66
CA GLY A 512 -26.67 -17.56 25.52
C GLY A 512 -26.92 -18.38 24.25
N TYR A 513 -25.89 -18.82 23.54
CA TYR A 513 -26.05 -19.71 22.39
C TYR A 513 -26.60 -21.07 22.83
N ASN A 514 -27.58 -21.60 22.10
CA ASN A 514 -28.08 -22.95 22.33
C ASN A 514 -27.02 -23.98 21.91
N ILE A 515 -26.96 -25.12 22.60
CA ILE A 515 -26.06 -26.25 22.31
C ILE A 515 -26.16 -26.66 20.84
N SER A 516 -27.36 -26.73 20.25
CA SER A 516 -27.52 -27.05 18.82
C SER A 516 -26.75 -26.09 17.90
N THR A 517 -26.71 -24.80 18.26
CA THR A 517 -26.03 -23.74 17.52
C THR A 517 -24.52 -23.76 17.78
N ILE A 518 -24.11 -23.99 19.03
CA ILE A 518 -22.69 -24.17 19.37
C ILE A 518 -22.08 -25.30 18.56
N ARG A 519 -22.82 -26.41 18.39
CA ARG A 519 -22.38 -27.55 17.57
C ARG A 519 -22.22 -27.22 16.08
N LEU A 520 -22.92 -26.21 15.56
CA LEU A 520 -22.68 -25.71 14.19
C LEU A 520 -21.33 -25.01 14.08
N ILE A 521 -20.87 -24.37 15.16
CA ILE A 521 -19.58 -23.66 15.21
C ILE A 521 -18.43 -24.63 15.56
N SER A 522 -18.62 -25.50 16.55
CA SER A 522 -17.55 -26.37 17.07
C SER A 522 -17.37 -27.69 16.31
N GLY A 523 -18.44 -28.15 15.64
CA GLY A 523 -18.49 -29.42 14.91
C GLY A 523 -18.39 -30.69 15.77
N ASP A 524 -18.54 -30.60 17.08
CA ASP A 524 -18.41 -31.74 18.01
C ASP A 524 -19.56 -31.87 19.01
N ALA A 525 -19.47 -32.82 19.95
CA ALA A 525 -20.49 -33.08 20.96
C ALA A 525 -20.42 -32.11 22.17
N SER A 526 -20.07 -30.84 21.92
CA SER A 526 -20.01 -29.77 22.93
C SER A 526 -21.26 -29.71 23.82
N ASN A 527 -21.05 -29.34 25.09
CA ASN A 527 -22.10 -29.17 26.10
C ASN A 527 -21.77 -28.02 27.05
N CYS A 528 -22.78 -27.25 27.46
CA CYS A 528 -22.66 -26.19 28.45
C CYS A 528 -22.77 -26.80 29.85
N SER A 529 -21.62 -27.13 30.45
CA SER A 529 -21.56 -27.79 31.76
C SER A 529 -21.42 -26.82 32.94
N THR A 530 -21.02 -25.56 32.69
CA THR A 530 -20.77 -24.55 33.72
C THR A 530 -21.48 -23.23 33.40
N ALA A 531 -21.94 -22.54 34.45
CA ALA A 531 -22.46 -21.18 34.33
C ALA A 531 -21.27 -20.22 34.15
N SER A 532 -20.85 -20.01 32.90
CA SER A 532 -19.79 -19.07 32.55
C SER A 532 -20.38 -17.74 32.13
N LYS A 533 -19.74 -16.62 32.49
CA LYS A 533 -20.07 -15.31 31.94
C LYS A 533 -19.13 -14.98 30.79
N THR A 534 -19.55 -14.04 29.95
CA THR A 534 -18.85 -13.69 28.71
C THR A 534 -17.54 -12.95 28.99
N TRP A 535 -17.52 -12.17 30.06
CA TRP A 535 -16.32 -11.49 30.59
C TRP A 535 -15.36 -12.40 31.38
N ASP A 536 -15.69 -13.68 31.58
CA ASP A 536 -14.77 -14.66 32.21
C ASP A 536 -13.78 -15.25 31.19
N LEU A 537 -13.96 -14.98 29.88
CA LEU A 537 -13.00 -15.39 28.86
C LEU A 537 -11.63 -14.78 29.17
N ASN A 538 -10.60 -15.61 29.22
CA ASN A 538 -9.22 -15.20 29.47
C ASN A 538 -8.64 -14.42 28.28
N TYR A 539 -9.11 -13.18 28.12
CA TYR A 539 -8.85 -12.33 26.97
C TYR A 539 -7.81 -11.25 27.31
N PRO A 540 -6.89 -10.87 26.39
CA PRO A 540 -5.83 -9.90 26.69
C PRO A 540 -6.29 -8.43 26.80
N SER A 541 -7.59 -8.19 26.96
CA SER A 541 -8.18 -6.86 27.15
C SER A 541 -9.49 -6.96 27.92
N PHE A 542 -9.89 -5.85 28.53
CA PHE A 542 -11.13 -5.75 29.29
C PHE A 542 -12.03 -4.69 28.65
N ALA A 543 -13.28 -5.06 28.37
CA ALA A 543 -14.33 -4.13 28.03
C ALA A 543 -15.55 -4.40 28.91
N LEU A 544 -16.26 -3.35 29.26
CA LEU A 544 -17.45 -3.43 30.09
C LEU A 544 -18.50 -2.48 29.52
N SER A 545 -19.68 -3.01 29.23
CA SER A 545 -20.83 -2.19 28.88
C SER A 545 -21.61 -1.87 30.16
N LEU A 546 -21.75 -0.57 30.46
CA LEU A 546 -22.49 -0.08 31.61
C LEU A 546 -23.57 0.90 31.13
N LEU A 547 -24.72 0.87 31.80
CA LEU A 547 -25.67 1.98 31.73
C LEU A 547 -25.17 3.13 32.63
N ASP A 548 -25.55 4.37 32.29
CA ASP A 548 -25.20 5.52 33.12
C ASP A 548 -25.69 5.33 34.56
N GLY A 549 -24.75 5.38 35.52
CA GLY A 549 -25.01 5.16 36.95
C GLY A 549 -24.96 3.72 37.43
N GLU A 550 -24.66 2.75 36.56
CA GLU A 550 -24.46 1.35 36.95
C GLU A 550 -23.07 1.11 37.55
N GLU A 551 -23.02 0.46 38.71
CA GLU A 551 -21.78 -0.02 39.32
C GLU A 551 -21.67 -1.54 39.15
N LYS A 552 -20.50 -2.01 38.71
CA LYS A 552 -20.24 -3.44 38.49
C LYS A 552 -18.84 -3.79 38.99
N VAL A 553 -18.76 -4.88 39.75
CA VAL A 553 -17.50 -5.39 40.31
C VAL A 553 -17.07 -6.59 39.48
N LEU A 554 -15.87 -6.51 38.90
CA LEU A 554 -15.23 -7.62 38.19
C LEU A 554 -14.18 -8.26 39.11
N GLU A 555 -14.30 -9.57 39.34
CA GLU A 555 -13.27 -10.35 40.02
C GLU A 555 -12.39 -11.05 38.98
N LEU A 556 -11.16 -10.58 38.82
CA LEU A 556 -10.18 -11.18 37.91
C LEU A 556 -9.26 -12.11 38.70
N GLN A 557 -9.16 -13.37 38.29
CA GLN A 557 -8.20 -14.32 38.85
C GLN A 557 -6.91 -14.30 38.03
N GLN A 558 -5.78 -13.88 38.62
CA GLN A 558 -4.45 -14.03 38.02
C GLN A 558 -3.58 -14.95 38.87
N GLY A 559 -2.85 -15.86 38.21
CA GLY A 559 -2.13 -16.97 38.84
C GLY A 559 -0.66 -16.70 39.22
N GLN A 560 -0.14 -15.47 39.13
CA GLN A 560 1.29 -15.21 39.36
C GLN A 560 1.59 -13.89 40.11
N ASN A 561 2.77 -13.82 40.74
CA ASN A 561 3.26 -12.69 41.55
C ASN A 561 3.75 -11.52 40.66
N TYR A 562 2.84 -10.77 40.06
CA TYR A 562 3.15 -9.50 39.40
C TYR A 562 2.52 -8.33 40.15
N MET A 563 3.20 -7.18 40.14
CA MET A 563 2.63 -5.94 40.64
C MET A 563 1.76 -5.34 39.54
N SER A 564 0.45 -5.29 39.76
CA SER A 564 -0.48 -4.63 38.84
C SER A 564 -0.39 -3.11 39.02
N ILE A 565 -0.07 -2.37 37.94
CA ILE A 565 -0.17 -0.91 37.88
C ILE A 565 -1.51 -0.57 37.22
N LEU A 566 -2.24 0.38 37.79
CA LEU A 566 -3.57 0.78 37.32
C LEU A 566 -3.61 2.25 36.96
N GLU A 567 -4.08 2.53 35.76
CA GLU A 567 -4.46 3.86 35.32
C GLU A 567 -5.98 3.87 35.09
N PRO A 568 -6.78 4.42 36.02
CA PRO A 568 -8.23 4.45 35.88
C PRO A 568 -8.65 5.40 34.76
N LEU A 569 -9.72 5.03 34.04
CA LEU A 569 -10.33 5.93 33.07
C LEU A 569 -10.86 7.20 33.78
N PRO A 570 -10.84 8.37 33.10
CA PRO A 570 -11.43 9.58 33.64
C PRO A 570 -12.85 9.32 34.15
N MET A 571 -13.16 9.75 35.38
CA MET A 571 -14.48 9.60 36.03
C MET A 571 -14.89 8.17 36.45
N THR A 572 -13.98 7.18 36.43
CA THR A 572 -14.23 5.84 36.99
C THR A 572 -13.38 5.57 38.23
N ARG A 573 -13.85 4.71 39.14
CA ARG A 573 -13.10 4.27 40.32
C ARG A 573 -12.74 2.79 40.20
N THR A 574 -11.61 2.50 39.59
CA THR A 574 -11.09 1.12 39.52
C THR A 574 -10.36 0.76 40.80
N THR A 575 -10.75 -0.34 41.46
CA THR A 575 -10.06 -0.87 42.65
C THR A 575 -9.75 -2.34 42.45
N VAL A 576 -8.47 -2.71 42.36
CA VAL A 576 -8.07 -4.13 42.32
C VAL A 576 -7.72 -4.59 43.73
N ARG A 577 -8.26 -5.75 44.13
CA ARG A 577 -7.83 -6.47 45.34
C ARG A 577 -7.04 -7.71 44.90
N SER A 578 -5.72 -7.62 44.88
CA SER A 578 -4.86 -8.79 44.64
C SER A 578 -4.86 -9.69 45.88
N LYS A 579 -5.25 -10.96 45.73
CA LYS A 579 -4.92 -12.01 46.70
C LYS A 579 -3.56 -12.59 46.33
N TYR A 580 -2.55 -12.38 47.18
CA TYR A 580 -1.24 -13.02 47.03
C TYR A 580 -1.36 -14.54 47.25
N SER A 581 -1.05 -15.34 46.24
CA SER A 581 -0.81 -16.78 46.38
C SER A 581 0.67 -17.08 46.08
N LYS A 582 1.44 -17.32 47.14
CA LYS A 582 2.80 -17.88 47.04
C LYS A 582 2.72 -19.28 46.44
N TYR A 583 3.20 -19.46 45.22
CA TYR A 583 3.60 -20.78 44.74
C TYR A 583 5.08 -20.98 45.05
N ARG A 584 5.39 -22.03 45.82
CA ARG A 584 6.76 -22.51 46.06
C ARG A 584 7.26 -23.14 44.75
N ALA A 585 8.50 -22.79 44.39
CA ALA A 585 9.23 -23.26 43.20
C ALA A 585 9.21 -24.79 43.04
#